data_AF-A0A7J9AM98-F1
#
_entry.id   AF-A0A7J9AM98-F1
#
_cell.length_a   1.000
_cell.length_b   1.000
_cell.length_c   1.000
_cell.angle_alpha   90.00
_cell.angle_beta   90.00
_cell.angle_gamma   90.00
#
_symmetry.space_group_name_H-M   'P 1'
#
loop_
_entity.id
_entity.type
_entity.pdbx_description
1 polymer ?
#
loop_
_entity_poly.entity_id
_entity_poly.type
_entity_poly.pdbx_seq_one_letter_code
_entity_poly.pdbx_strand_id
1 'polypeptide(L)' 'MEFDYKDPKSFQFIPFGIGRRTCPGVSFGLIAVEYVIANLLYWFDWKLPPHISAQNLDITEAFGLGVCEVPSLSPGNAL' A
#
# COMPACT_ATOMS: atom_id res chain seq x y z
N MET A 1 16.87 -0.07 5.52
CA MET A 1 16.39 -1.41 5.10
C MET A 1 16.86 -1.61 3.68
N GLU A 2 17.84 -2.48 3.44
CA GLU A 2 18.43 -2.70 2.11
C GLU A 2 17.67 -3.86 1.44
N PHE A 3 16.97 -3.61 0.33
CA PHE A 3 16.35 -4.67 -0.46
C PHE A 3 17.41 -5.28 -1.39
N ASP A 4 17.97 -6.43 -1.01
CA ASP A 4 18.95 -7.13 -1.86
C ASP A 4 18.24 -7.88 -3.00
N TYR A 5 18.23 -7.24 -4.17
CA TYR A 5 17.70 -7.79 -5.42
C TYR A 5 18.59 -8.88 -6.04
N LYS A 6 19.76 -9.17 -5.46
CA LYS A 6 20.74 -10.10 -6.03
C LYS A 6 20.60 -11.53 -5.50
N ASP A 7 19.84 -11.74 -4.44
CA ASP A 7 19.62 -13.06 -3.86
C ASP A 7 18.55 -13.86 -4.62
N PRO A 8 18.86 -15.07 -5.14
CA PRO A 8 17.87 -15.88 -5.85
C PRO A 8 16.73 -16.41 -4.97
N LYS A 9 16.81 -16.23 -3.65
CA LYS A 9 15.73 -16.54 -2.70
C LYS A 9 14.87 -15.31 -2.36
N SER A 10 15.24 -14.09 -2.77
CA SER A 10 14.51 -12.85 -2.48
C SER A 10 13.45 -12.49 -3.53
N PHE A 11 13.24 -13.32 -4.55
CA PHE A 11 12.25 -13.10 -5.62
C PHE A 11 10.77 -13.20 -5.20
N GLN A 12 10.48 -13.33 -3.91
CA GLN A 12 9.10 -13.46 -3.43
C GLN A 12 8.33 -12.13 -3.47
N PHE A 13 9.02 -10.98 -3.55
CA PHE A 13 8.40 -9.66 -3.52
C PHE A 13 9.11 -8.67 -4.45
N ILE A 14 8.45 -8.26 -5.53
CA ILE A 14 9.03 -7.40 -6.57
C ILE A 14 8.07 -6.23 -6.96
N PRO A 15 7.69 -5.36 -6.00
CA PRO A 15 6.67 -4.33 -6.22
C PRO A 15 7.07 -3.28 -7.27
N PHE A 16 8.39 -3.10 -7.48
CA PHE A 16 8.95 -2.16 -8.45
C PHE A 16 9.53 -2.83 -9.71
N GLY A 17 9.33 -4.14 -9.87
CA GLY A 17 9.93 -4.93 -10.95
C GLY A 17 11.45 -5.15 -10.79
N ILE A 18 12.00 -6.07 -11.58
CA ILE A 18 13.44 -6.39 -11.61
C ILE A 18 14.00 -6.36 -13.05
N GLY A 19 15.28 -6.05 -13.20
CA GLY A 19 16.01 -6.11 -14.46
C GLY A 19 15.85 -4.85 -15.30
N ARG A 20 15.83 -4.99 -16.64
CA ARG A 20 15.86 -3.85 -17.58
C ARG A 20 14.61 -2.96 -17.54
N ARG A 21 13.55 -3.38 -16.85
CA ARG A 21 12.27 -2.67 -16.72
C ARG A 21 11.94 -2.33 -15.25
N THR A 22 12.91 -2.39 -14.34
CA THR A 22 12.73 -1.91 -12.97
C THR A 22 12.28 -0.45 -12.96
N CYS A 23 11.35 -0.12 -12.07
CA CYS A 23 10.89 1.25 -11.86
C CYS A 23 12.10 2.14 -11.52
N PRO A 24 12.38 3.21 -12.28
CA PRO A 24 13.51 4.09 -11.98
C PRO A 24 13.31 4.88 -10.68
N GLY A 25 12.09 4.88 -10.14
CA GLY A 25 11.71 5.60 -8.92
C GLY A 25 11.85 4.81 -7.62
N VAL A 26 12.51 3.63 -7.58
CA VAL A 26 12.58 2.79 -6.36
C VAL A 26 13.11 3.56 -5.15
N SER A 27 14.28 4.20 -5.29
CA SER A 27 14.90 4.94 -4.17
C SER A 27 14.04 6.12 -3.71
N PHE A 28 13.45 6.84 -4.65
CA PHE A 28 12.54 7.94 -4.34
C PHE A 28 11.30 7.46 -3.61
N GLY A 29 10.67 6.39 -4.10
CA GLY A 29 9.48 5.79 -3.49
C GLY A 29 9.73 5.33 -2.06
N LEU A 30 10.86 4.66 -1.80
CA LEU A 30 11.21 4.22 -0.45
C LEU A 30 11.37 5.40 0.51
N ILE A 31 12.17 6.41 0.14
CA ILE A 31 12.40 7.59 0.98
C ILE A 31 11.08 8.36 1.21
N ALA A 32 10.26 8.52 0.17
CA ALA A 32 9.00 9.22 0.27
C ALA A 32 8.03 8.49 1.22
N VAL A 33 7.90 7.18 1.09
CA VAL A 33 7.04 6.36 1.96
C VAL A 33 7.53 6.39 3.40
N GLU A 34 8.83 6.21 3.64
CA GLU A 34 9.42 6.29 4.97
C GLU A 34 9.17 7.66 5.61
N TYR A 35 9.42 8.73 4.87
CA TYR A 35 9.22 10.11 5.34
C TYR A 35 7.76 10.40 5.67
N VAL A 36 6.83 10.02 4.78
CA VAL A 36 5.39 10.25 4.99
C VAL A 36 4.89 9.45 6.19
N ILE A 37 5.23 8.17 6.29
CA ILE A 37 4.81 7.32 7.42
C ILE A 37 5.38 7.86 8.73
N ALA A 38 6.66 8.24 8.77
CA ALA A 38 7.27 8.80 9.98
C ALA A 38 6.54 10.06 10.46
N ASN A 39 6.19 10.97 9.54
CA ASN A 39 5.43 12.17 9.89
C ASN A 39 4.00 11.84 10.35
N LEU A 40 3.30 10.94 9.64
CA LEU A 40 1.94 10.59 10.01
C LEU A 40 1.86 9.90 11.38
N LEU A 41 2.84 9.06 11.71
CA LEU A 41 2.91 8.39 13.02
C LEU A 41 3.31 9.35 14.15
N TYR A 42 4.11 10.37 13.87
CA TYR A 42 4.58 11.31 14.88
C TYR A 42 3.53 12.39 15.22
N TRP A 43 2.83 12.91 14.22
CA TRP A 43 1.97 14.08 14.39
C TRP A 43 0.49 13.78 14.64
N PHE A 44 0.02 12.57 14.36
CA PHE A 44 -1.41 12.23 14.45
C PHE A 44 -1.68 11.10 15.45
N ASP A 45 -2.78 11.25 16.19
CA ASP A 45 -3.35 10.17 16.99
C ASP A 45 -4.30 9.33 16.13
N TRP A 46 -3.90 8.09 15.84
CA TRP A 46 -4.68 7.17 15.01
C TRP A 46 -5.74 6.46 15.84
N LYS A 47 -7.02 6.67 15.52
CA LYS A 47 -8.17 6.02 16.16
C LYS A 47 -9.20 5.64 15.11
N LEU A 48 -9.82 4.48 15.28
CA LEU A 48 -10.96 4.11 14.45
C LEU A 48 -12.18 4.95 14.83
N PRO A 49 -13.08 5.26 13.87
CA PRO A 49 -14.37 5.85 14.19
C PRO A 49 -15.13 4.99 15.20
N PRO A 50 -15.90 5.59 16.12
CA PRO A 50 -16.52 4.87 17.24
C PRO A 50 -17.50 3.76 16.84
N HIS A 51 -17.97 3.78 15.59
CA HIS A 51 -18.92 2.80 15.04
C HIS A 51 -18.26 1.71 14.18
N ILE A 52 -16.94 1.76 13.98
CA ILE A 52 -16.20 0.80 13.16
C ILE A 52 -15.27 0.00 14.08
N SER A 53 -15.49 -1.31 14.14
CA SER A 53 -14.56 -2.23 14.79
C SER A 53 -13.44 -2.59 13.82
N ALA A 54 -12.26 -2.95 14.33
CA ALA A 54 -11.14 -3.39 13.49
C ALA A 54 -11.48 -4.60 12.60
N GLN A 55 -12.47 -5.40 13.01
CA GLN A 55 -12.96 -6.57 12.27
C GLN A 55 -13.93 -6.21 11.14
N ASN A 56 -14.54 -5.02 11.19
CA ASN A 56 -15.48 -4.50 10.21
C ASN A 56 -14.84 -3.45 9.29
N LEU A 57 -13.52 -3.30 9.34
CA LEU A 57 -12.79 -2.43 8.43
C LEU A 57 -12.63 -3.17 7.10
N ASP A 58 -13.35 -2.71 6.08
CA ASP A 58 -13.22 -3.25 4.73
C ASP A 58 -11.92 -2.72 4.12
N ILE A 59 -11.00 -3.64 3.81
CA ILE A 59 -9.74 -3.37 3.11
C ILE A 59 -9.70 -4.11 1.76
N THR A 60 -10.88 -4.48 1.25
CA THR A 60 -10.96 -5.23 -0.01
C THR A 60 -10.42 -4.39 -1.16
N GLU A 61 -9.52 -4.98 -1.92
CA GLU A 61 -8.82 -4.33 -3.01
C GLU A 61 -9.56 -4.51 -4.34
N ALA A 62 -9.68 -3.42 -5.10
CA ALA A 62 -10.05 -3.44 -6.50
C ALA A 62 -8.78 -3.68 -7.34
N PHE A 63 -8.82 -4.72 -8.17
CA PHE A 63 -7.71 -5.06 -9.05
C PHE A 63 -7.78 -4.24 -10.36
N GLY A 64 -6.69 -3.54 -10.68
CA GLY A 64 -6.53 -2.77 -11.91
C GLY A 64 -5.05 -2.55 -12.25
N LEU A 65 -4.74 -1.49 -13.02
CA LEU A 65 -3.34 -1.10 -13.29
C LEU A 65 -2.57 -0.75 -12.00
N GLY A 66 -3.29 -0.38 -10.94
CA GLY A 66 -2.82 -0.27 -9.57
C GLY A 66 -3.86 -0.85 -8.60
N VAL A 67 -3.47 -0.97 -7.33
CA VAL A 67 -4.36 -1.39 -6.24
C VAL A 67 -5.10 -0.15 -5.73
N CYS A 68 -6.41 -0.25 -5.65
CA CYS A 68 -7.27 0.77 -5.03
C CYS A 68 -8.22 0.09 -4.03
N GLU A 69 -8.71 0.80 -3.03
CA GLU A 69 -9.82 0.33 -2.21
C GLU A 69 -11.07 0.16 -3.09
N VAL A 70 -11.82 -0.94 -2.92
CA VAL A 70 -13.15 -1.05 -3.51
C VAL A 70 -14.01 0.03 -2.84
N PRO A 71 -14.56 1.01 -3.58
CA PRO A 71 -15.50 1.95 -2.99
C PRO A 71 -16.60 1.13 -2.34
N SER A 72 -16.97 1.45 -1.09
CA SER A 72 -18.09 0.83 -0.38
C SER A 72 -19.39 1.08 -1.16
N LEU A 73 -19.60 0.33 -2.23
CA LEU A 73 -20.84 0.26 -2.96
C LEU A 73 -21.82 -0.32 -1.97
N SER A 74 -22.70 0.53 -1.42
CA SER A 74 -24.00 0.06 -1.01
C SER A 74 -24.57 -0.71 -2.21
N PRO A 75 -24.79 -2.04 -2.12
CA PRO A 75 -25.47 -2.78 -3.17
C PRO A 75 -26.95 -2.40 -3.05
N GLY A 76 -27.29 -1.22 -3.57
CA GLY A 76 -28.59 -0.62 -3.31
C GLY A 76 -29.08 0.36 -4.37
N ASN A 77 -28.21 1.11 -5.05
CA ASN A 77 -28.65 2.12 -6.02
C ASN A 77 -27.79 2.07 -7.29
N ALA A 78 -27.95 0.99 -8.05
CA ALA A 78 -27.66 0.95 -9.48
C ALA A 78 -28.96 0.50 -10.19
N LEU A 79 -29.95 1.38 -10.16
CA LEU A 79 -31.06 1.46 -11.11
C LEU A 79 -31.02 2.87 -11.73
#